data_AF-A0A5B8B179-F1
#
_entry.id   AF-A0A5B8B179-F1
#
_cell.length_a   1.000
_cell.length_b   1.000
_cell.length_c   1.000
_cell.angle_alpha   90.00
_cell.angle_beta   90.00
_cell.angle_gamma   90.00
#
_symmetry.space_group_name_H-M   'P 1'
#
loop_
_entity.id
_entity.type
_entity.pdbx_description
1 polymer ?
#
loop_
_entity_poly.entity_id
_entity_poly.type
_entity_poly.pdbx_seq_one_letter_code
_entity_poly.pdbx_strand_id
1 'polypeptide(L)'
;MGYLDFVVLIVPAVIGLVAALAFGPNRGSIGGAVVMLVAVFVLLLFQVTPHEAGSALGLMRFEWYRWVPAFLVGAAAGSVIFRMRKG
;
A
#
# COMPACT_ATOMS: atom_id res chain seq x y z
N MET A 1 9.01 14.60 7.54
CA MET A 1 7.84 13.83 7.07
C MET A 1 6.91 13.65 8.25
N GLY A 2 5.62 13.92 8.07
CA GLY A 2 4.63 13.58 9.09
C GLY A 2 4.50 12.07 9.22
N TYR A 3 4.07 11.57 10.38
CA TYR A 3 3.74 10.15 10.59
C TYR A 3 2.79 9.62 9.50
N LEU A 4 1.85 10.46 9.08
CA LEU A 4 0.88 10.16 8.03
C LEU A 4 1.53 9.94 6.65
N ASP A 5 2.51 10.77 6.27
CA ASP A 5 3.24 10.62 5.00
C ASP A 5 4.02 9.30 4.96
N PHE A 6 4.66 8.94 6.08
CA PHE A 6 5.41 7.69 6.19
C PHE A 6 4.47 6.49 6.03
N VAL A 7 3.34 6.49 6.74
CA VAL A 7 2.37 5.39 6.70
C VAL A 7 1.74 5.25 5.31
N VAL A 8 1.36 6.35 4.68
CA VAL A 8 0.65 6.37 3.39
C VAL A 8 1.56 6.03 2.21
N LEU A 9 2.89 6.18 2.36
CA LEU A 9 3.84 5.88 1.29
C LEU A 9 4.58 4.55 1.52
N ILE A 10 5.11 4.34 2.72
CA ILE A 10 5.99 3.18 2.99
C ILE A 10 5.17 1.90 3.13
N VAL A 11 4.04 1.93 3.85
CA VAL A 11 3.24 0.71 4.07
C VAL A 11 2.73 0.12 2.76
N PRO A 12 2.11 0.89 1.85
CA PRO A 12 1.66 0.34 0.56
C PRO A 12 2.82 -0.16 -0.29
N ALA A 13 3.96 0.56 -0.31
CA ALA A 13 5.13 0.15 -1.07
C ALA A 13 5.71 -1.18 -0.56
N VAL A 14 5.80 -1.38 0.76
CA VAL A 14 6.28 -2.62 1.36
C VAL A 14 5.32 -3.78 1.08
N ILE A 15 4.01 -3.54 1.18
CA ILE A 15 3.01 -4.59 0.86
C ILE A 15 3.14 -5.01 -0.61
N GLY A 16 3.20 -4.04 -1.53
CA GLY A 16 3.38 -4.32 -2.96
C GLY A 16 4.67 -5.11 -3.23
N LEU A 17 5.78 -4.68 -2.64
CA LEU A 17 7.09 -5.31 -2.77
C LEU A 17 7.06 -6.76 -2.30
N VAL A 18 6.65 -7.00 -1.06
CA VAL A 18 6.66 -8.33 -0.44
C VAL A 18 5.68 -9.27 -1.15
N ALA A 19 4.48 -8.78 -1.48
CA ALA A 19 3.49 -9.62 -2.13
C ALA A 19 3.93 -10.05 -3.53
N ALA A 20 4.45 -9.13 -4.35
CA ALA A 20 4.98 -9.43 -5.68
C ALA A 20 6.24 -10.31 -5.62
N LEU A 21 7.09 -10.12 -4.60
CA LEU A 21 8.30 -10.92 -4.41
C LEU A 21 8.00 -12.35 -3.92
N ALA A 22 6.97 -12.56 -3.10
CA ALA A 22 6.66 -13.88 -2.56
C ALA A 22 5.80 -14.72 -3.53
N PHE A 23 4.81 -14.11 -4.18
CA PHE A 23 3.81 -14.83 -4.98
C PHE A 23 3.92 -14.55 -6.49
N GLY A 24 4.90 -13.74 -6.90
CA GLY A 24 5.13 -13.34 -8.28
C GLY A 24 4.23 -12.18 -8.74
N PRO A 25 4.46 -11.67 -9.97
CA PRO A 25 3.90 -10.40 -10.42
C PRO A 25 2.38 -10.36 -10.49
N ASN A 26 1.73 -11.43 -10.96
CA ASN A 26 0.29 -11.43 -11.18
C ASN A 26 -0.49 -11.75 -9.89
N ARG A 27 -0.22 -12.91 -9.28
CA ARG A 27 -0.93 -13.33 -8.05
C ARG A 27 -0.54 -12.49 -6.84
N GLY A 28 0.73 -12.11 -6.75
CA GLY A 28 1.25 -11.26 -5.68
C GLY A 28 0.74 -9.83 -5.75
N SER A 29 0.64 -9.22 -6.93
CA SER A 29 0.08 -7.86 -7.02
C SER A 29 -1.42 -7.83 -6.74
N ILE A 30 -2.19 -8.82 -7.20
CA ILE A 30 -3.64 -8.89 -6.93
C ILE A 30 -3.88 -9.14 -5.43
N GLY A 31 -3.23 -10.16 -4.86
CA GLY A 31 -3.35 -10.45 -3.43
C GLY A 31 -2.83 -9.32 -2.55
N GLY A 32 -1.69 -8.74 -2.92
CA GLY A 32 -1.09 -7.58 -2.25
C GLY A 32 -1.99 -6.34 -2.31
N ALA A 33 -2.71 -6.11 -3.41
CA ALA A 33 -3.66 -5.00 -3.52
C ALA A 33 -4.82 -5.18 -2.53
N VAL A 34 -5.35 -6.39 -2.38
CA VAL A 34 -6.39 -6.69 -1.38
C VAL A 34 -5.86 -6.44 0.04
N VAL A 35 -4.67 -6.95 0.37
CA VAL A 35 -4.04 -6.75 1.68
C VAL A 35 -3.78 -5.28 1.95
N MET A 36 -3.32 -4.53 0.95
CA MET A 36 -3.07 -3.09 1.04
C MET A 36 -4.37 -2.30 1.24
N LEU A 37 -5.45 -2.64 0.55
CA LEU A 37 -6.77 -2.04 0.78
C LEU A 37 -7.27 -2.30 2.20
N VAL A 38 -7.13 -3.54 2.71
CA VAL A 38 -7.48 -3.88 4.10
C VAL A 38 -6.60 -3.13 5.08
N ALA A 39 -5.28 -3.08 4.88
CA ALA A 39 -4.35 -2.39 5.75
C ALA A 39 -4.62 -0.88 5.81
N VAL A 40 -4.87 -0.24 4.67
CA VAL A 40 -5.27 1.18 4.61
C VAL A 40 -6.60 1.39 5.32
N PHE A 41 -7.59 0.51 5.10
CA PHE A 41 -8.87 0.60 5.79
C PHE A 41 -8.72 0.48 7.32
N VAL A 42 -7.93 -0.49 7.79
CA VAL A 42 -7.63 -0.68 9.22
C VAL A 42 -6.89 0.52 9.80
N LEU A 43 -5.82 0.98 9.14
CA LEU A 43 -5.05 2.15 9.59
C LEU A 43 -5.93 3.39 9.67
N LEU A 44 -6.88 3.56 8.76
CA LEU A 44 -7.84 4.66 8.78
C LEU A 44 -8.89 4.52 9.89
N LEU A 45 -9.38 3.31 10.18
CA LEU A 45 -10.26 3.06 11.33
C LEU A 45 -9.57 3.38 12.65
N PHE A 46 -8.29 3.02 12.78
CA PHE A 46 -7.48 3.33 13.96
C PHE A 46 -6.96 4.78 13.97
N GLN A 47 -6.88 5.44 12.81
CA GLN A 47 -6.63 6.88 12.71
C GLN A 47 -7.88 7.73 12.95
N VAL A 48 -9.03 7.15 13.35
CA VAL A 48 -10.17 7.93 13.88
C VAL A 48 -9.89 8.37 15.32
N THR A 49 -8.91 9.25 15.46
CA THR A 49 -8.87 10.34 16.43
C THR A 49 -7.73 11.29 16.04
N PRO A 50 -7.94 12.10 14.99
CA PRO A 50 -7.62 13.51 15.16
C PRO A 50 -8.74 14.43 14.64
N HIS A 51 -8.90 15.54 15.34
CA HIS A 51 -9.99 16.53 15.36
C HIS A 51 -10.37 17.21 14.01
N GLU A 52 -9.75 16.86 12.88
CA GLU A 52 -9.79 17.71 11.66
C GLU A 52 -10.37 17.06 10.39
N ALA A 53 -10.51 15.72 10.31
CA ALA A 53 -11.08 15.06 9.14
C ALA A 53 -12.43 14.41 9.47
N GLY A 54 -13.52 15.02 9.03
CA GLY A 54 -14.91 14.65 9.35
C GLY A 54 -15.36 13.22 8.97
N SER A 55 -14.53 12.38 8.36
CA SER A 55 -14.68 10.90 8.34
C SER A 55 -13.45 10.19 7.76
N ALA A 56 -13.18 8.96 8.20
CA ALA A 56 -12.15 8.07 7.65
C ALA A 56 -12.31 7.81 6.14
N LEU A 57 -13.56 7.80 5.64
CA LEU A 57 -13.88 7.66 4.23
C LEU A 57 -13.45 8.87 3.39
N GLY A 58 -13.46 10.07 3.96
CA GLY A 58 -12.97 11.28 3.32
C GLY A 58 -11.47 11.21 3.02
N LEU A 59 -10.67 10.83 4.02
CA LEU A 59 -9.21 10.66 3.85
C LEU A 59 -8.87 9.60 2.80
N MET A 60 -9.62 8.49 2.77
CA MET A 60 -9.43 7.41 1.81
C MET A 60 -9.66 7.87 0.35
N ARG A 61 -10.71 8.67 0.15
CA ARG A 61 -11.06 9.22 -1.17
C ARG A 61 -10.16 10.36 -1.61
N PHE A 62 -9.54 11.08 -0.68
CA PHE A 62 -8.61 12.14 -1.03
C PHE A 62 -7.19 11.62 -1.24
N GLU A 63 -6.65 10.70 -0.43
CA GLU A 63 -5.22 10.35 -0.51
C GLU A 63 -4.85 9.20 -1.46
N TRP A 64 -5.80 8.66 -2.24
CA TRP A 64 -5.55 7.56 -3.18
C TRP A 64 -4.44 7.85 -4.20
N TYR A 65 -4.25 9.11 -4.57
CA TYR A 65 -3.16 9.53 -5.46
C TYR A 65 -1.76 9.35 -4.82
N ARG A 66 -1.66 9.12 -3.51
CA ARG A 66 -0.40 8.92 -2.78
C ARG A 66 -0.10 7.45 -2.58
N TRP A 67 -1.07 6.69 -2.05
CA TRP A 67 -0.83 5.29 -1.68
C TRP A 67 -0.90 4.32 -2.86
N VAL A 68 -1.72 4.58 -3.88
CA VAL A 68 -1.79 3.72 -5.09
C VAL A 68 -0.47 3.71 -5.84
N PRO A 69 0.15 4.85 -6.20
CA PRO A 69 1.44 4.84 -6.88
C PRO A 69 2.54 4.21 -6.04
N ALA A 70 2.55 4.45 -4.72
CA ALA A 70 3.53 3.85 -3.82
C ALA A 70 3.45 2.30 -3.83
N PHE A 71 2.24 1.74 -3.75
CA PHE A 71 2.01 0.31 -3.89
C PHE A 71 2.52 -0.23 -5.24
N LEU A 72 2.18 0.44 -6.34
CA LEU A 72 2.59 0.03 -7.68
C LEU A 72 4.11 0.03 -7.85
N VAL A 73 4.80 1.04 -7.31
CA VAL A 73 6.27 1.12 -7.32
C VAL A 73 6.86 -0.06 -6.55
N GLY A 74 6.34 -0.36 -5.36
CA GLY A 74 6.75 -1.52 -4.58
C GLY A 74 6.54 -2.84 -5.34
N ALA A 75 5.34 -3.04 -5.89
CA ALA A 75 4.99 -4.24 -6.65
C ALA A 75 5.84 -4.40 -7.93
N ALA A 76 6.16 -3.31 -8.62
CA ALA A 76 7.05 -3.32 -9.77
C ALA A 76 8.46 -3.76 -9.37
N ALA A 77 9.03 -3.17 -8.30
CA ALA A 77 10.34 -3.56 -7.78
C ALA A 77 10.36 -5.04 -7.36
N GLY A 78 9.34 -5.52 -6.63
CA GLY A 78 9.23 -6.91 -6.20
C GLY A 78 9.11 -7.88 -7.38
N SER A 79 8.38 -7.47 -8.42
CA SER A 79 8.24 -8.24 -9.66
C SER A 79 9.56 -8.38 -10.41
N VAL A 80 10.37 -7.30 -10.48
CA VAL A 80 11.70 -7.34 -11.10
C VAL A 80 12.61 -8.29 -10.34
N ILE A 81 12.68 -8.18 -9.00
CA ILE A 81 13.51 -9.05 -8.16
C ILE A 81 13.07 -10.52 -8.28
N PHE A 82 11.76 -10.79 -8.29
CA PHE A 82 11.25 -12.15 -8.47
C PHE A 82 11.68 -12.76 -9.81
N ARG A 83 11.62 -11.97 -10.90
CA ARG A 83 12.07 -12.41 -12.22
C ARG A 83 13.58 -12.70 -12.23
N MET A 84 14.39 -11.85 -11.60
CA MET A 84 15.84 -12.08 -11.48
C MET A 84 16.18 -13.37 -10.69
N ARG A 85 15.35 -13.76 -9.71
CA ARG A 85 15.56 -15.00 -8.94
C ARG A 85 15.21 -16.29 -9.69
N LYS A 86 14.35 -16.20 -10.71
CA LYS A 86 13.89 -17.36 -11.50
C LYS A 86 14.54 -17.45 -12.89
N GLY A 87 15.23 -16.39 -13.31
CA GLY A 87 16.00 -16.35 -14.55
C GLY A 87 17.38 -16.95 -14.40
#